data_AF-J3EE54-F1
#
_entry.id   AF-J3EE54-F1
#
_cell.length_a   1.000
_cell.length_b   1.000
_cell.length_c   1.000
_cell.angle_alpha   90.00
_cell.angle_beta   90.00
_cell.angle_gamma   90.00
#
_symmetry.space_group_name_H-M   'P 1'
#
loop_
_entity.id
_entity.type
_entity.pdbx_description
1 polymer ?
#
loop_
_entity_poly.entity_id
_entity_poly.type
_entity_poly.pdbx_seq_one_letter_code
_entity_poly.pdbx_strand_id
1 'polypeptide(L)'
;MVGLMIGRLTAPDPTVLQQVEVTSDGLVVWFNNEPKHHGEFVDGSLALLFEAEGKAQNGQLKLSDKTVNWRVRLSDGGLLLSVVAARPLQGEWAGSEVDDRWRLEIHLREQ
;
A
#
# COMPACT_ATOMS: atom_id res chain seq x y z
N MET A 1 -38.22 -20.34 -24.68
CA MET A 1 -37.36 -20.47 -23.48
C MET A 1 -36.51 -19.22 -23.41
N VAL A 2 -36.75 -18.34 -22.44
CA VAL A 2 -35.94 -17.14 -22.22
C VAL A 2 -34.96 -17.49 -21.11
N GLY A 3 -33.68 -17.66 -21.47
CA GLY A 3 -32.60 -17.84 -20.51
C GLY A 3 -32.33 -16.50 -19.83
N LEU A 4 -32.96 -16.31 -18.67
CA LEU A 4 -32.74 -15.18 -17.80
C LEU A 4 -31.34 -15.32 -17.17
N MET A 5 -30.33 -14.68 -17.75
CA MET A 5 -29.04 -14.55 -17.10
C MET A 5 -29.16 -13.54 -15.96
N ILE A 6 -29.53 -14.01 -14.78
CA ILE A 6 -29.41 -13.27 -13.51
C ILE A 6 -27.92 -13.27 -13.15
N GLY A 7 -27.16 -12.38 -13.78
CA GLY A 7 -25.71 -12.32 -13.59
C GLY A 7 -25.21 -10.91 -13.76
N ARG A 8 -25.18 -10.18 -12.63
CA ARG A 8 -24.44 -8.95 -12.27
C ARG A 8 -25.39 -7.85 -11.79
N LEU A 9 -25.38 -7.59 -10.49
CA LEU A 9 -25.86 -6.30 -9.98
C LEU A 9 -25.03 -5.69 -8.85
N THR A 10 -23.94 -6.30 -8.37
CA THR A 10 -22.94 -5.58 -7.56
C THR A 10 -21.60 -6.31 -7.64
N ALA A 11 -20.74 -5.97 -8.61
CA ALA A 11 -19.32 -6.21 -8.36
C ALA A 11 -18.92 -5.23 -7.24
N PRO A 12 -18.21 -5.66 -6.19
CA PRO A 12 -17.69 -4.73 -5.19
C PRO A 12 -16.86 -3.67 -5.92
N ASP A 13 -16.97 -2.42 -5.45
CA ASP A 13 -16.18 -1.32 -6.03
C ASP A 13 -14.69 -1.67 -6.00
N PRO A 14 -13.94 -1.38 -7.07
CA PRO A 14 -12.52 -1.67 -7.09
C PRO A 14 -11.82 -0.93 -5.94
N THR A 15 -10.86 -1.60 -5.30
CA THR A 15 -9.99 -0.95 -4.34
C THR A 15 -9.03 -0.01 -5.07
N VAL A 16 -8.99 1.25 -4.69
CA VAL A 16 -8.23 2.32 -5.34
C VAL A 16 -7.34 3.01 -4.32
N LEU A 17 -6.06 3.16 -4.65
CA LEU A 17 -5.11 3.99 -3.92
C LEU A 17 -5.50 5.47 -4.06
N GLN A 18 -5.87 6.08 -2.94
CA GLN A 18 -6.26 7.49 -2.88
C GLN A 18 -5.07 8.39 -2.55
N GLN A 19 -4.23 8.00 -1.60
CA GLN A 19 -3.16 8.87 -1.10
C GLN A 19 -2.03 8.06 -0.44
N VAL A 20 -0.81 8.58 -0.52
CA VAL A 20 0.32 8.14 0.29
C VAL A 20 0.79 9.33 1.12
N GLU A 21 0.78 9.19 2.44
CA GLU A 21 1.23 10.20 3.39
C GLU A 21 2.55 9.78 4.02
N VAL A 22 3.46 10.74 4.17
CA VAL A 22 4.73 10.54 4.87
C VAL A 22 4.55 10.92 6.33
N THR A 23 4.90 10.01 7.25
CA THR A 23 4.94 10.28 8.69
C THR A 23 6.38 10.41 9.20
N SER A 24 6.53 10.68 10.49
CA SER A 24 7.85 10.75 11.15
C SER A 24 8.59 9.42 11.20
N ASP A 25 7.87 8.31 11.12
CA ASP A 25 8.36 6.95 11.35
C ASP A 25 7.98 5.98 10.22
N GLY A 26 7.40 6.46 9.13
CA GLY A 26 7.04 5.61 8.00
C GLY A 26 6.06 6.25 7.03
N LEU A 27 5.03 5.49 6.65
CA LEU A 27 4.05 5.87 5.63
C LEU A 27 2.64 5.50 6.07
N VAL A 28 1.65 6.29 5.66
CA VAL A 28 0.24 5.90 5.68
C VAL A 28 -0.26 5.80 4.25
N VAL A 29 -0.83 4.65 3.89
CA VAL A 29 -1.37 4.40 2.55
C VAL A 29 -2.88 4.34 2.65
N TRP A 30 -3.56 5.24 1.95
CA TRP A 30 -5.01 5.38 2.00
C TRP A 30 -5.68 4.77 0.76
N PHE A 31 -6.72 4.00 1.00
CA PHE A 31 -7.58 3.37 -0.01
C PHE A 31 -9.06 3.71 0.26
N ASN A 32 -9.90 3.59 -0.77
CA ASN A 32 -11.35 3.66 -0.59
C ASN A 32 -11.93 2.46 0.16
N ASN A 33 -11.35 1.27 0.01
CA ASN A 33 -11.76 0.02 0.63
C ASN A 33 -10.52 -0.74 1.13
N GLU A 34 -10.70 -1.74 2.00
CA GLU A 34 -9.60 -2.62 2.42
C GLU A 34 -8.99 -3.36 1.21
N PRO A 35 -7.68 -3.20 0.92
CA PRO A 35 -7.01 -4.00 -0.09
C PRO A 35 -6.58 -5.35 0.49
N LYS A 36 -6.72 -6.41 -0.31
CA LYS A 36 -5.87 -7.57 -0.11
C LYS A 36 -4.42 -7.16 -0.34
N HIS A 37 -3.55 -7.56 0.56
CA HIS A 37 -2.14 -7.22 0.48
C HIS A 37 -1.25 -8.37 0.94
N HIS A 38 -0.06 -8.41 0.35
CA HIS A 38 1.02 -9.28 0.77
C HIS A 38 2.28 -8.43 0.95
N GLY A 39 3.03 -8.69 2.02
CA GLY A 39 4.19 -7.90 2.38
C GLY A 39 5.31 -8.73 2.92
N GLU A 40 6.53 -8.32 2.61
CA GLU A 40 7.75 -8.94 3.12
C GLU A 40 8.90 -7.92 3.19
N PHE A 41 9.85 -8.21 4.08
CA PHE A 41 11.15 -7.55 4.09
C PHE A 41 12.15 -8.40 3.30
N VAL A 42 12.67 -7.85 2.20
CA VAL A 42 13.64 -8.52 1.31
C VAL A 42 14.89 -7.66 1.23
N ASP A 43 16.05 -8.25 1.52
CA ASP A 43 17.35 -7.57 1.52
C ASP A 43 17.36 -6.26 2.32
N GLY A 44 16.61 -6.20 3.42
CA GLY A 44 16.49 -5.01 4.27
C GLY A 44 15.66 -3.88 3.65
N SER A 45 14.84 -4.17 2.64
CA SER A 45 13.84 -3.26 2.05
C SER A 45 12.44 -3.81 2.28
N LEU A 46 11.43 -2.94 2.34
CA LEU A 46 10.03 -3.37 2.42
C LEU A 46 9.41 -3.43 1.02
N ALA A 47 8.72 -4.52 0.71
CA ALA A 47 7.87 -4.66 -0.46
C ALA A 47 6.45 -5.01 -0.02
N LEU A 48 5.46 -4.21 -0.44
CA LEU A 48 4.04 -4.44 -0.21
C LEU A 48 3.31 -4.44 -1.55
N LEU A 49 2.69 -5.56 -1.91
CA LEU A 49 1.82 -5.70 -3.06
C LEU A 49 0.36 -5.56 -2.62
N PHE A 50 -0.37 -4.66 -3.28
CA PHE A 50 -1.79 -4.42 -3.07
C PHE A 50 -2.58 -4.85 -4.31
N GLU A 51 -3.61 -5.67 -4.12
CA GLU A 51 -4.66 -5.88 -5.14
C GLU A 51 -5.54 -4.62 -5.20
N ALA A 52 -5.02 -3.57 -5.81
CA ALA A 52 -5.67 -2.27 -5.93
C ALA A 52 -5.27 -1.58 -7.24
N GLU A 53 -6.09 -0.62 -7.66
CA GLU A 53 -5.83 0.28 -8.79
C GLU A 53 -5.26 1.61 -8.30
N GLY A 54 -4.52 2.31 -9.17
CA GLY A 54 -4.02 3.63 -8.85
C GLY A 54 -2.91 4.08 -9.78
N LYS A 55 -2.23 5.16 -9.37
CA LYS A 55 -1.14 5.76 -10.15
C LYS A 55 0.20 5.48 -9.50
N ALA A 56 1.23 5.36 -10.34
CA ALA A 56 2.60 5.35 -9.87
C ALA A 56 2.91 6.65 -9.13
N GLN A 57 3.54 6.53 -7.96
CA GLN A 57 3.88 7.62 -7.06
C GLN A 57 5.25 7.35 -6.45
N ASN A 58 5.95 8.38 -6.02
CA ASN A 58 7.21 8.22 -5.32
C ASN A 58 7.46 9.42 -4.41
N GLY A 59 8.36 9.22 -3.45
CA GLY A 59 8.79 10.27 -2.56
C GLY A 59 9.89 9.80 -1.63
N GLN A 60 10.13 10.63 -0.62
CA GLN A 60 11.15 10.40 0.39
C GLN A 60 10.54 10.65 1.76
N LEU A 61 10.98 9.88 2.75
CA LEU A 61 10.76 10.17 4.16
C LEU A 61 12.10 10.24 4.90
N LYS A 62 12.10 10.91 6.05
CA LYS A 62 13.25 11.00 6.94
C LYS A 62 13.04 10.05 8.11
N LEU A 63 13.89 9.03 8.21
CA LEU A 63 13.93 8.09 9.32
C LEU A 63 15.28 8.25 10.01
N SER A 64 15.30 8.66 11.29
CA SER A 64 16.55 8.85 12.06
C SER A 64 17.61 9.70 11.31
N ASP A 65 17.20 10.84 10.75
CA ASP A 65 17.99 11.73 9.89
C ASP A 65 18.46 11.15 8.54
N LYS A 66 18.14 9.88 8.24
CA LYS A 66 18.44 9.22 6.98
C LYS A 66 17.29 9.38 5.99
N THR A 67 17.65 9.50 4.71
CA THR A 67 16.66 9.51 3.63
C THR A 67 16.30 8.08 3.29
N VAL A 68 15.00 7.78 3.34
CA VAL A 68 14.41 6.53 2.87
C VAL A 68 13.54 6.86 1.66
N ASN A 69 13.75 6.16 0.55
CA ASN A 69 12.99 6.37 -0.68
C ASN A 69 11.83 5.40 -0.71
N TRP A 70 10.66 5.88 -1.12
CA TRP A 70 9.50 5.04 -1.36
C TRP A 70 8.96 5.24 -2.77
N ARG A 71 8.38 4.18 -3.33
CA ARG A 71 7.78 4.22 -4.66
C ARG A 71 6.64 3.22 -4.79
N VAL A 72 5.51 3.69 -5.28
CA VAL A 72 4.40 2.88 -5.80
C VAL A 72 4.59 2.70 -7.31
N ARG A 73 4.52 1.46 -7.79
CA ARG A 73 4.53 1.11 -9.21
C ARG A 73 3.33 0.24 -9.57
N LEU A 74 2.92 0.29 -10.83
CA LEU A 74 2.00 -0.72 -11.37
C LEU A 74 2.75 -2.05 -11.52
N SER A 75 2.04 -3.13 -11.26
CA SER A 75 2.51 -4.52 -11.34
C SER A 75 1.37 -5.40 -11.87
N ASP A 76 1.69 -6.60 -12.36
CA ASP A 76 0.69 -7.57 -12.82
C ASP A 76 -0.31 -7.95 -11.71
N GLY A 77 0.08 -7.84 -10.44
CA GLY A 77 -0.77 -8.09 -9.27
C GLY A 77 -1.45 -6.86 -8.65
N GLY A 78 -1.36 -5.68 -9.28
CA GLY A 78 -1.93 -4.42 -8.77
C GLY A 78 -0.86 -3.35 -8.53
N LEU A 79 -0.77 -2.83 -7.30
CA LEU A 79 0.19 -1.78 -6.93
C LEU A 79 1.30 -2.34 -6.03
N LEU A 80 2.56 -2.15 -6.43
CA LEU A 80 3.73 -2.50 -5.63
C LEU A 80 4.33 -1.26 -4.98
N LEU A 81 4.22 -1.16 -3.66
CA LEU A 81 4.97 -0.21 -2.84
C LEU A 81 6.32 -0.83 -2.45
N SER A 82 7.41 -0.14 -2.79
CA SER A 82 8.76 -0.48 -2.33
C SER A 82 9.29 0.65 -1.46
N VAL A 83 9.89 0.31 -0.32
CA VAL A 83 10.58 1.25 0.56
C VAL A 83 12.02 0.79 0.75
N VAL A 84 12.98 1.66 0.39
CA VAL A 84 14.40 1.34 0.31
C VAL A 84 15.22 2.39 1.05
N ALA A 85 16.11 1.92 1.92
CA ALA A 85 17.04 2.75 2.69
C ALA A 85 18.49 2.29 2.47
N ALA A 86 19.44 3.10 2.94
CA ALA A 86 20.87 2.74 2.92
C ALA A 86 21.24 1.68 3.98
N ARG A 87 20.35 1.42 4.93
CA ARG A 87 20.49 0.42 6.00
C ARG A 87 19.28 -0.50 5.99
N PRO A 88 19.40 -1.76 6.46
CA PRO A 88 18.27 -2.65 6.56
C PRO A 88 17.13 -2.04 7.39
N LEU A 89 15.94 -2.10 6.83
CA LEU A 89 14.69 -1.71 7.48
C LEU A 89 14.09 -2.91 8.22
N GLN A 90 13.49 -2.62 9.37
CA GLN A 90 12.51 -3.47 10.03
C GLN A 90 11.23 -2.66 10.23
N GLY A 91 10.14 -3.34 10.53
CA GLY A 91 8.89 -2.66 10.77
C GLY A 91 7.70 -3.60 10.81
N GLU A 92 6.54 -2.99 10.88
CA GLU A 92 5.25 -3.65 10.86
C GLU A 92 4.25 -2.76 10.13
N TRP A 93 3.15 -3.36 9.69
CA TRP A 93 2.06 -2.61 9.10
C TRP A 93 0.72 -3.15 9.62
N ALA A 94 -0.23 -2.23 9.76
CA ALA A 94 -1.58 -2.55 10.24
C ALA A 94 -2.62 -1.76 9.45
N GLY A 95 -3.70 -2.44 9.08
CA GLY A 95 -4.86 -1.85 8.42
C GLY A 95 -5.93 -1.45 9.42
N SER A 96 -6.57 -0.31 9.19
CA SER A 96 -7.76 0.12 9.94
C SER A 96 -8.68 0.96 9.06
N GLU A 97 -9.97 0.95 9.39
CA GLU A 97 -10.96 1.83 8.77
C GLU A 97 -11.05 3.15 9.54
N VAL A 98 -11.05 4.27 8.81
CA VAL A 98 -11.17 5.63 9.34
C VAL A 98 -12.00 6.46 8.35
N ASP A 99 -13.10 7.06 8.83
CA ASP A 99 -13.96 7.97 8.05
C ASP A 99 -14.36 7.41 6.66
N ASP A 100 -14.90 6.18 6.63
CA ASP A 100 -15.29 5.46 5.41
C ASP A 100 -14.15 5.26 4.40
N ARG A 101 -12.91 5.33 4.86
CA ARG A 101 -11.70 5.04 4.09
C ARG A 101 -10.90 3.97 4.81
N TRP A 102 -10.08 3.27 4.06
CA TRP A 102 -9.12 2.34 4.63
C TRP A 102 -7.74 2.98 4.69
N ARG A 103 -7.07 2.87 5.84
CA ARG A 103 -5.68 3.28 5.99
C ARG A 103 -4.82 2.08 6.37
N LEU A 104 -3.65 2.00 5.75
CA LEU A 104 -2.58 1.09 6.15
C LEU A 104 -1.45 1.92 6.74
N GLU A 105 -1.23 1.80 8.04
CA GLU A 105 -0.11 2.42 8.73
C GLU A 105 1.10 1.50 8.62
N ILE A 106 2.22 2.03 8.11
CA ILE A 106 3.49 1.32 7.95
C ILE A 106 4.50 2.00 8.86
N HIS A 107 4.91 1.30 9.91
CA HIS A 107 5.91 1.77 10.84
C HIS A 107 7.26 1.15 10.48
N LEU A 108 8.27 1.99 10.30
CA LEU A 108 9.61 1.61 9.89
C LEU A 108 10.61 2.00 10.97
N ARG A 109 11.62 1.17 11.14
CA ARG A 109 12.78 1.45 11.98
C ARG A 109 14.03 0.88 11.32
N GLU A 110 15.17 1.48 11.63
CA GLU A 110 16.46 0.88 11.27
C GLU A 110 16.71 -0.36 12.14
N GLN A 111 17.35 -1.38 11.55
CA GLN A 111 17.84 -2.56 12.27
C GLN A 111 19.05 -2.26 13.14
#